data_AF-A0A7W1JCG8-F1
#
_entry.id   AF-A0A7W1JCG8-F1
#
_cell.length_a   1.000
_cell.length_b   1.000
_cell.length_c   1.000
_cell.angle_alpha   90.00
_cell.angle_beta   90.00
_cell.angle_gamma   90.00
#
_symmetry.space_group_name_H-M   'P 1'
#
loop_
_entity.id
_entity.type
_entity.pdbx_description
1 polymer ?
#
loop_
_entity_poly.entity_id
_entity_poly.type
_entity_poly.pdbx_seq_one_letter_code
_entity_poly.pdbx_strand_id
1 'polypeptide(L)'
;MPPLLKVRLTELAARPNTFDPITAFSEADEPSQLFQFYLLDTLNFQPNVFTATIPGINDGVIPTAANAANGGLPTIGAVRVILEPKPGLPTDPNDPRAFIDIFMDFSGLFVINNESGWYEGWMISDIRVPRVAPPRPDGTAQFGTITQADFLAIAARGSGNNSVVGNIFTGDGNAPRTGSVTDIFPIPERQPNTVPHPVSMGAFNAQQQSDVHAYWEFNRSTNWIFPHYELPFTGGVPGTFAAGLQYNLFTPNLHSLIPGSGPAGVVNDKLVYGDNPDNPRDPDRGLIDEEPGNPAHLEFRNRFIPSGLDQEVLFNAFVRVASFRPDVTDVGQRLFLSYAQEIARVDQNGDGAISFVEADVDGVSDGLPNTRLYLSPRAFNRFAVTREIDDGLLAPRFAPFQRAYVLSGTVTLVNPSVPASVPRDADDR
;
A
#
# COMPACT_ATOMS: atom_id res chain seq x y z
N MET A 1 -11.51 24.31 5.46
CA MET A 1 -11.44 23.23 4.44
C MET A 1 -10.98 23.79 3.09
N PRO A 2 -10.01 23.15 2.40
CA PRO A 2 -9.54 23.56 1.07
C PRO A 2 -10.65 23.59 0.00
N PRO A 3 -10.64 24.53 -0.97
CA PRO A 3 -11.73 24.69 -1.94
C PRO A 3 -12.03 23.45 -2.78
N LEU A 4 -11.00 22.79 -3.33
CA LEU A 4 -11.18 21.62 -4.19
C LEU A 4 -11.81 20.44 -3.43
N LEU A 5 -11.34 20.20 -2.19
CA LEU A 5 -11.92 19.18 -1.32
C LEU A 5 -13.38 19.51 -0.98
N LYS A 6 -13.69 20.77 -0.64
CA LYS A 6 -15.06 21.20 -0.33
C LYS A 6 -16.01 20.96 -1.51
N VAL A 7 -15.58 21.29 -2.73
CA VAL A 7 -16.35 21.03 -3.95
C VAL A 7 -16.61 19.54 -4.10
N ARG A 8 -15.58 18.69 -3.97
CA ARG A 8 -15.75 17.24 -4.11
C ARG A 8 -16.68 16.64 -3.05
N LEU A 9 -16.56 17.03 -1.78
CA LEU A 9 -17.45 16.55 -0.72
C LEU A 9 -18.89 17.02 -0.92
N THR A 10 -19.09 18.25 -1.41
CA THR A 10 -20.42 18.75 -1.76
C THR A 10 -21.03 17.97 -2.92
N GLU A 11 -20.22 17.62 -3.92
CA GLU A 11 -20.66 16.78 -5.04
C GLU A 11 -21.05 15.37 -4.55
N LEU A 12 -20.24 14.76 -3.68
CA LEU A 12 -20.56 13.46 -3.08
C LEU A 12 -21.88 13.50 -2.27
N ALA A 13 -22.08 14.53 -1.45
CA ALA A 13 -23.30 14.71 -0.67
C ALA A 13 -24.54 14.99 -1.54
N ALA A 14 -24.38 15.55 -2.73
CA ALA A 14 -25.48 15.85 -3.65
C ALA A 14 -25.88 14.65 -4.55
N ARG A 15 -25.06 13.60 -4.61
CA ARG A 15 -25.35 12.36 -5.35
C ARG A 15 -26.26 11.44 -4.53
N PRO A 16 -26.89 10.43 -5.16
CA PRO A 16 -27.49 9.34 -4.41
C PRO A 16 -26.45 8.76 -3.43
N ASN A 17 -26.78 8.82 -2.15
CA ASN A 17 -25.95 8.31 -1.06
C ASN A 17 -26.85 7.72 0.03
N THR A 18 -26.28 6.79 0.78
CA THR A 18 -26.85 6.18 1.97
C THR A 18 -26.55 7.06 3.19
N PHE A 19 -25.34 7.63 3.23
CA PHE A 19 -24.92 8.60 4.25
C PHE A 19 -24.23 9.81 3.61
N ASP A 20 -24.21 10.92 4.33
CA ASP A 20 -23.33 12.03 3.97
C ASP A 20 -21.85 11.63 4.13
N PRO A 21 -20.92 12.28 3.40
CA PRO A 21 -19.49 12.08 3.62
C PRO A 21 -19.10 12.18 5.09
N ILE A 22 -18.23 11.28 5.55
CA ILE A 22 -17.98 11.06 6.99
C ILE A 22 -17.61 12.37 7.68
N THR A 23 -18.24 12.66 8.81
CA THR A 23 -17.77 13.73 9.69
C THR A 23 -16.57 13.23 10.47
N ALA A 24 -15.44 13.94 10.39
CA ALA A 24 -14.30 13.65 11.24
C ALA A 24 -14.61 14.17 12.65
N PHE A 25 -14.42 13.32 13.64
CA PHE A 25 -14.52 13.67 15.05
C PHE A 25 -13.11 13.70 15.65
N SER A 26 -12.91 14.51 16.69
CA SER A 26 -11.65 14.54 17.42
C SER A 26 -11.80 13.81 18.75
N GLU A 27 -10.80 13.00 19.07
CA GLU A 27 -10.54 12.34 20.34
C GLU A 27 -9.76 13.24 21.32
N ALA A 28 -9.30 14.41 20.86
CA ALA A 28 -8.56 15.38 21.65
C ALA A 28 -9.32 16.70 21.85
N ASP A 29 -8.87 17.51 22.82
CA ASP A 29 -9.39 18.86 23.07
C ASP A 29 -9.18 19.79 21.85
N GLU A 30 -8.08 19.58 21.14
CA GLU A 30 -7.72 20.33 19.94
C GLU A 30 -8.19 19.61 18.68
N PRO A 31 -8.69 20.33 17.66
CA PRO A 31 -9.21 19.68 16.46
C PRO A 31 -8.10 18.97 15.69
N SER A 32 -8.43 17.80 15.18
CA SER A 32 -7.68 17.07 14.16
C SER A 32 -7.34 17.96 12.94
N GLN A 33 -6.14 17.75 12.39
CA GLN A 33 -5.53 18.62 11.38
C GLN A 33 -5.45 17.94 10.02
N LEU A 34 -6.20 18.41 9.03
CA LEU A 34 -6.07 17.99 7.64
C LEU A 34 -4.74 18.51 7.07
N PHE A 35 -3.85 17.60 6.70
CA PHE A 35 -2.55 17.93 6.10
C PHE A 35 -2.38 17.39 4.67
N GLN A 36 -3.18 16.42 4.25
CA GLN A 36 -3.21 15.93 2.87
C GLN A 36 -4.59 15.37 2.50
N PHE A 37 -4.91 15.39 1.21
CA PHE A 37 -6.09 14.73 0.67
C PHE A 37 -5.85 14.24 -0.75
N TYR A 38 -6.69 13.33 -1.21
CA TYR A 38 -6.70 12.80 -2.58
C TYR A 38 -8.09 13.00 -3.16
N LEU A 39 -8.17 13.48 -4.40
CA LEU A 39 -9.40 13.45 -5.19
C LEU A 39 -9.25 12.32 -6.19
N LEU A 40 -10.19 11.38 -6.18
CA LEU A 40 -10.10 10.18 -6.98
C LEU A 40 -11.10 10.24 -8.14
N ASP A 41 -10.69 9.69 -9.27
CA ASP A 41 -11.55 9.45 -10.44
C ASP A 41 -10.99 8.28 -11.26
N THR A 42 -11.55 8.06 -12.45
CA THR A 42 -11.17 6.98 -13.38
C THR A 42 -10.15 7.42 -14.43
N LEU A 43 -9.46 8.57 -14.26
CA LEU A 43 -8.62 9.14 -15.31
C LEU A 43 -7.14 8.72 -15.25
N ASN A 44 -6.71 8.12 -14.14
CA ASN A 44 -5.31 7.83 -13.84
C ASN A 44 -4.90 6.36 -14.12
N PHE A 45 -5.67 5.63 -14.93
CA PHE A 45 -5.38 4.25 -15.33
C PHE A 45 -6.14 3.87 -16.62
N GLN A 46 -5.69 2.80 -17.29
CA GLN A 46 -6.35 2.27 -18.48
C GLN A 46 -7.81 1.86 -18.15
N PRO A 47 -8.82 2.31 -18.92
CA PRO A 47 -10.19 1.84 -18.72
C PRO A 47 -10.27 0.32 -18.77
N ASN A 48 -11.00 -0.25 -17.83
CA ASN A 48 -11.13 -1.70 -17.66
C ASN A 48 -12.60 -2.09 -17.54
N VAL A 49 -12.88 -3.39 -17.44
CA VAL A 49 -14.25 -3.93 -17.41
C VAL A 49 -15.09 -3.45 -16.22
N PHE A 50 -14.46 -2.87 -15.19
CA PHE A 50 -15.15 -2.31 -14.02
C PHE A 50 -15.54 -0.84 -14.20
N THR A 51 -14.88 -0.15 -15.12
CA THR A 51 -14.99 1.31 -15.31
C THR A 51 -15.48 1.72 -16.69
N ALA A 52 -15.54 0.79 -17.65
CA ALA A 52 -15.98 1.03 -19.00
C ALA A 52 -16.54 -0.22 -19.69
N THR A 53 -17.35 0.00 -20.73
CA THR A 53 -17.68 -1.03 -21.73
C THR A 53 -16.53 -1.14 -22.72
N ILE A 54 -15.95 -2.33 -22.80
CA ILE A 54 -14.88 -2.70 -23.73
C ILE A 54 -15.50 -3.57 -24.83
N PRO A 55 -15.51 -3.08 -26.09
CA PRO A 55 -16.11 -3.81 -27.21
C PRO A 55 -15.59 -5.23 -27.33
N GLY A 56 -16.50 -6.19 -27.49
CA GLY A 56 -16.21 -7.62 -27.60
C GLY A 56 -15.88 -8.33 -26.28
N ILE A 57 -15.79 -7.61 -25.15
CA ILE A 57 -15.49 -8.21 -23.85
C ILE A 57 -16.73 -8.23 -22.96
N ASN A 58 -17.36 -7.07 -22.75
CA ASN A 58 -18.53 -6.92 -21.88
C ASN A 58 -19.66 -6.16 -22.58
N ASP A 59 -19.90 -6.47 -23.86
CA ASP A 59 -21.04 -5.93 -24.59
C ASP A 59 -22.37 -6.38 -23.96
N GLY A 60 -23.29 -5.44 -23.74
CA GLY A 60 -24.62 -5.74 -23.20
C GLY A 60 -24.66 -6.16 -21.72
N VAL A 61 -23.56 -6.02 -20.97
CA VAL A 61 -23.58 -6.25 -19.52
C VAL A 61 -24.48 -5.24 -18.81
N ILE A 62 -24.98 -5.64 -17.63
CA ILE A 62 -25.81 -4.76 -16.80
C ILE A 62 -25.00 -3.49 -16.47
N PRO A 63 -25.58 -2.29 -16.63
CA PRO A 63 -24.85 -1.02 -16.48
C PRO A 63 -24.17 -0.82 -15.11
N THR A 64 -24.62 -1.54 -14.06
CA THR A 64 -24.02 -1.49 -12.72
C THR A 64 -22.54 -1.89 -12.68
N ALA A 65 -22.03 -2.59 -13.69
CA ALA A 65 -20.65 -3.07 -13.72
C ALA A 65 -19.64 -2.17 -14.49
N ALA A 66 -20.05 -1.05 -15.10
CA ALA A 66 -19.20 -0.26 -15.99
C ALA A 66 -19.38 1.26 -15.82
N ASN A 67 -19.20 1.76 -14.59
CA ASN A 67 -19.32 3.20 -14.29
C ASN A 67 -20.69 3.80 -14.68
N ALA A 68 -21.75 3.00 -14.61
CA ALA A 68 -23.11 3.46 -14.89
C ALA A 68 -24.05 3.40 -13.67
N ALA A 69 -23.47 3.30 -12.48
CA ALA A 69 -24.19 3.57 -11.24
C ALA A 69 -24.77 5.00 -11.25
N ASN A 70 -25.78 5.23 -10.42
CA ASN A 70 -26.37 6.57 -10.22
C ASN A 70 -26.80 7.26 -11.53
N GLY A 71 -27.32 6.49 -12.49
CA GLY A 71 -27.81 7.04 -13.77
C GLY A 71 -26.71 7.42 -14.76
N GLY A 72 -25.52 6.79 -14.68
CA GLY A 72 -24.42 7.07 -15.60
C GLY A 72 -23.42 8.12 -15.10
N LEU A 73 -23.47 8.48 -13.81
CA LEU A 73 -22.53 9.45 -13.25
C LEU A 73 -21.13 8.83 -13.10
N PRO A 74 -20.06 9.61 -13.33
CA PRO A 74 -18.70 9.10 -13.22
C PRO A 74 -18.38 8.73 -11.76
N THR A 75 -17.71 7.61 -11.53
CA THR A 75 -17.19 7.22 -10.22
C THR A 75 -16.17 8.26 -9.76
N ILE A 76 -16.37 8.78 -8.55
CA ILE A 76 -15.51 9.78 -7.94
C ILE A 76 -15.27 9.45 -6.47
N GLY A 77 -14.19 10.00 -5.92
CA GLY A 77 -13.88 9.87 -4.51
C GLY A 77 -13.18 11.07 -3.90
N ALA A 78 -13.21 11.12 -2.59
CA ALA A 78 -12.31 11.92 -1.76
C ALA A 78 -11.70 11.03 -0.67
N VAL A 79 -10.41 11.20 -0.43
CA VAL A 79 -9.73 10.63 0.73
C VAL A 79 -9.12 11.78 1.51
N ARG A 80 -9.47 11.90 2.78
CA ARG A 80 -8.95 12.92 3.69
C ARG A 80 -8.00 12.24 4.66
N VAL A 81 -6.83 12.83 4.85
CA VAL A 81 -5.83 12.30 5.78
C VAL A 81 -5.52 13.38 6.81
N ILE A 82 -5.83 13.04 8.05
CA ILE A 82 -5.97 13.97 9.15
C ILE A 82 -5.08 13.50 10.29
N LEU A 83 -4.31 14.40 10.86
CA LEU A 83 -3.54 14.12 12.07
C LEU A 83 -4.43 14.34 13.29
N GLU A 84 -4.55 13.31 14.13
CA GLU A 84 -5.23 13.40 15.42
C GLU A 84 -4.21 13.77 16.51
N PRO A 85 -4.39 14.90 17.22
CA PRO A 85 -3.45 15.33 18.26
C PRO A 85 -3.69 14.58 19.59
N LYS A 86 -3.71 13.24 19.55
CA LYS A 86 -3.94 12.41 20.75
C LYS A 86 -2.95 12.75 21.86
N PRO A 87 -3.39 12.88 23.13
CA PRO A 87 -2.50 13.18 24.24
C PRO A 87 -1.30 12.23 24.32
N GLY A 88 -0.09 12.81 24.37
CA GLY A 88 1.16 12.04 24.47
C GLY A 88 1.71 11.50 23.15
N LEU A 89 1.02 11.67 22.01
CA LEU A 89 1.53 11.30 20.69
C LEU A 89 2.09 12.50 19.92
N PRO A 90 3.04 12.29 18.98
CA PRO A 90 3.58 13.36 18.16
C PRO A 90 2.52 14.01 17.24
N THR A 91 2.65 15.32 17.04
CA THR A 91 1.81 16.12 16.14
C THR A 91 2.51 16.49 14.81
N ASP A 92 3.71 15.97 14.58
CA ASP A 92 4.36 16.04 13.26
C ASP A 92 3.88 14.87 12.39
N PRO A 93 3.18 15.12 11.27
CA PRO A 93 2.73 14.06 10.36
C PRO A 93 3.87 13.31 9.65
N ASN A 94 5.14 13.65 9.90
CA ASN A 94 6.29 12.86 9.47
C ASN A 94 6.76 11.82 10.49
N ASP A 95 6.30 11.90 11.74
CA ASP A 95 6.64 10.90 12.75
C ASP A 95 5.74 9.66 12.57
N PRO A 96 6.30 8.45 12.38
CA PRO A 96 5.49 7.23 12.27
C PRO A 96 4.71 6.88 13.55
N ARG A 97 4.98 7.56 14.67
CA ARG A 97 4.19 7.48 15.92
C ARG A 97 2.95 8.35 15.91
N ALA A 98 2.86 9.32 15.00
CA ALA A 98 1.69 10.17 14.89
C ALA A 98 0.45 9.34 14.58
N PHE A 99 -0.69 9.75 15.13
CA PHE A 99 -1.96 9.09 14.89
C PHE A 99 -2.66 9.76 13.71
N ILE A 100 -2.87 9.01 12.63
CA ILE A 100 -3.42 9.54 11.39
C ILE A 100 -4.75 8.86 11.07
N ASP A 101 -5.80 9.66 10.98
CA ASP A 101 -7.12 9.22 10.55
C ASP A 101 -7.29 9.41 9.06
N ILE A 102 -7.81 8.38 8.40
CA ILE A 102 -8.09 8.38 6.97
C ILE A 102 -9.58 8.16 6.76
N PHE A 103 -10.22 9.14 6.15
CA PHE A 103 -11.63 9.10 5.79
C PHE A 103 -11.78 8.97 4.29
N MET A 104 -12.48 7.92 3.86
CA MET A 104 -12.69 7.54 2.47
C MET A 104 -14.17 7.68 2.11
N ASP A 105 -14.47 8.53 1.14
CA ASP A 105 -15.84 8.77 0.66
C ASP A 105 -15.89 8.63 -0.86
N PHE A 106 -16.62 7.62 -1.34
CA PHE A 106 -16.72 7.29 -2.76
C PHE A 106 -18.17 7.26 -3.22
N SER A 107 -18.39 7.59 -4.50
CA SER A 107 -19.67 7.42 -5.17
C SER A 107 -19.46 6.75 -6.52
N GLY A 108 -20.35 5.82 -6.86
CA GLY A 108 -20.31 5.04 -8.10
C GLY A 108 -19.63 3.68 -7.96
N LEU A 109 -19.59 3.10 -6.74
CA LEU A 109 -19.08 1.76 -6.46
C LEU A 109 -20.26 0.85 -6.08
N PHE A 110 -20.47 -0.27 -6.77
CA PHE A 110 -21.68 -1.11 -6.59
C PHE A 110 -21.35 -2.47 -5.96
N VAL A 111 -22.32 -3.06 -5.25
CA VAL A 111 -22.29 -4.48 -4.83
C VAL A 111 -22.73 -5.36 -5.99
N ILE A 112 -21.97 -6.41 -6.31
CA ILE A 112 -22.26 -7.27 -7.47
C ILE A 112 -22.97 -8.55 -7.02
N ASN A 113 -23.81 -9.10 -7.91
CA ASN A 113 -24.57 -10.32 -7.64
C ASN A 113 -23.64 -11.51 -7.36
N ASN A 114 -23.88 -12.20 -6.24
CA ASN A 114 -23.27 -13.48 -5.84
C ASN A 114 -21.75 -13.50 -5.51
N GLU A 115 -21.08 -12.37 -5.68
CA GLU A 115 -19.73 -12.09 -5.20
C GLU A 115 -19.86 -10.80 -4.39
N SER A 116 -19.95 -10.88 -3.06
CA SER A 116 -19.88 -9.71 -2.19
C SER A 116 -18.69 -8.86 -2.65
N GLY A 117 -18.95 -7.73 -3.29
CA GLY A 117 -17.92 -6.99 -4.01
C GLY A 117 -17.02 -6.25 -3.04
N TRP A 118 -15.83 -6.79 -2.80
CA TRP A 118 -14.82 -6.18 -1.95
C TRP A 118 -14.09 -5.09 -2.73
N TYR A 119 -13.91 -3.94 -2.12
CA TYR A 119 -13.00 -2.89 -2.59
C TYR A 119 -11.87 -2.75 -1.60
N GLU A 120 -10.70 -2.36 -2.06
CA GLU A 120 -9.55 -2.13 -1.19
C GLU A 120 -8.88 -0.80 -1.50
N GLY A 121 -8.63 -0.03 -0.44
CA GLY A 121 -7.91 1.24 -0.53
C GLY A 121 -6.41 1.02 -0.43
N TRP A 122 -5.64 1.75 -1.23
CA TRP A 122 -4.18 1.67 -1.25
C TRP A 122 -3.58 3.08 -1.18
N MET A 123 -2.80 3.35 -0.15
CA MET A 123 -1.87 4.48 -0.16
C MET A 123 -0.59 4.05 -0.87
N ILE A 124 -0.17 4.78 -1.89
CA ILE A 124 0.96 4.39 -2.74
C ILE A 124 2.07 5.43 -2.62
N SER A 125 3.25 4.96 -2.22
CA SER A 125 4.50 5.71 -2.22
C SER A 125 5.35 5.25 -3.41
N ASP A 126 5.34 5.94 -4.54
CA ASP A 126 6.27 5.61 -5.62
C ASP A 126 7.73 5.75 -5.13
N ILE A 127 8.54 4.71 -5.31
CA ILE A 127 9.92 4.74 -4.80
C ILE A 127 10.69 5.89 -5.44
N ARG A 128 11.50 6.58 -4.65
CA ARG A 128 12.33 7.70 -5.11
C ARG A 128 13.76 7.25 -5.31
N VAL A 129 14.50 7.99 -6.14
CA VAL A 129 15.97 7.87 -6.23
C VAL A 129 16.55 8.21 -4.84
N PRO A 130 17.13 7.23 -4.12
CA PRO A 130 17.59 7.46 -2.76
C PRO A 130 18.81 8.36 -2.72
N ARG A 131 19.11 8.90 -1.54
CA ARG A 131 20.37 9.62 -1.32
C ARG A 131 21.56 8.69 -1.53
N VAL A 132 22.66 9.26 -2.04
CA VAL A 132 23.93 8.55 -2.20
C VAL A 132 24.71 8.58 -0.88
N ALA A 133 25.23 7.44 -0.46
CA ALA A 133 26.10 7.33 0.72
C ALA A 133 27.30 6.40 0.45
N PRO A 134 28.38 6.50 1.24
CA PRO A 134 29.46 5.52 1.22
C PRO A 134 28.92 4.10 1.48
N PRO A 135 29.43 3.06 0.80
CA PRO A 135 29.03 1.70 1.09
C PRO A 135 29.41 1.31 2.52
N ARG A 136 28.71 0.30 3.05
CA ARG A 136 29.12 -0.45 4.24
C ARG A 136 30.46 -1.17 3.97
N PRO A 137 31.16 -1.66 5.03
CA PRO A 137 32.43 -2.37 4.86
C PRO A 137 32.37 -3.60 3.93
N ASP A 138 31.20 -4.23 3.79
CA ASP A 138 30.94 -5.36 2.90
C ASP A 138 30.63 -4.95 1.44
N GLY A 139 30.67 -3.65 1.14
CA GLY A 139 30.36 -3.10 -0.18
C GLY A 139 28.88 -2.84 -0.44
N THR A 140 27.98 -3.21 0.47
CA THR A 140 26.53 -3.01 0.31
C THR A 140 26.12 -1.58 0.65
N ALA A 141 24.97 -1.13 0.13
CA ALA A 141 24.41 0.18 0.47
C ALA A 141 23.95 0.23 1.95
N GLN A 142 23.96 1.43 2.56
CA GLN A 142 23.37 1.66 3.88
C GLN A 142 21.84 1.75 3.77
N PHE A 143 21.13 1.51 4.89
CA PHE A 143 19.67 1.65 4.97
C PHE A 143 19.20 3.01 4.43
N GLY A 144 18.20 3.01 3.56
CA GLY A 144 17.62 4.21 2.93
C GLY A 144 18.51 4.89 1.90
N THR A 145 19.60 4.24 1.46
CA THR A 145 20.59 4.83 0.56
C THR A 145 20.93 3.93 -0.62
N ILE A 146 21.68 4.50 -1.57
CA ILE A 146 22.35 3.79 -2.66
C ILE A 146 23.84 4.15 -2.67
N THR A 147 24.68 3.30 -3.25
CA THR A 147 26.10 3.63 -3.46
C THR A 147 26.27 4.54 -4.67
N GLN A 148 27.46 5.14 -4.81
CA GLN A 148 27.79 5.93 -6.00
C GLN A 148 27.71 5.09 -7.30
N ALA A 149 28.07 3.81 -7.23
CA ALA A 149 28.02 2.91 -8.39
C ALA A 149 26.56 2.63 -8.81
N ASP A 150 25.66 2.41 -7.85
CA ASP A 150 24.24 2.26 -8.12
C ASP A 150 23.66 3.51 -8.79
N PHE A 151 23.98 4.69 -8.22
CA PHE A 151 23.49 5.97 -8.74
C PHE A 151 23.92 6.21 -10.18
N LEU A 152 25.20 5.97 -10.50
CA LEU A 152 25.69 6.08 -11.88
C LEU A 152 24.98 5.09 -12.82
N ALA A 153 24.74 3.86 -12.36
CA ALA A 153 24.08 2.83 -13.16
C ALA A 153 22.61 3.15 -13.46
N ILE A 154 21.85 3.67 -12.50
CA ILE A 154 20.46 4.07 -12.72
C ILE A 154 20.34 5.40 -13.48
N ALA A 155 21.28 6.33 -13.27
CA ALA A 155 21.32 7.63 -13.95
C ALA A 155 21.64 7.50 -15.45
N ALA A 156 22.37 6.45 -15.84
CA ALA A 156 22.68 6.15 -17.23
C ALA A 156 21.46 5.64 -18.05
N ARG A 157 20.30 5.43 -17.42
CA ARG A 157 19.07 4.97 -18.10
C ARG A 157 18.27 6.14 -18.67
N GLY A 158 17.66 5.91 -19.83
CA GLY A 158 16.66 6.81 -20.41
C GLY A 158 17.18 8.23 -20.65
N SER A 159 16.29 9.20 -20.42
CA SER A 159 16.55 10.63 -20.65
C SER A 159 17.06 11.39 -19.41
N GLY A 160 17.46 10.67 -18.36
CA GLY A 160 18.12 11.27 -17.19
C GLY A 160 17.19 11.59 -16.01
N ASN A 161 15.94 11.10 -15.98
CA ASN A 161 15.07 11.29 -14.80
C ASN A 161 15.72 10.76 -13.50
N ASN A 162 16.38 9.60 -13.60
CA ASN A 162 17.04 8.96 -12.46
C ASN A 162 18.39 9.61 -12.08
N SER A 163 18.83 10.67 -12.77
CA SER A 163 20.08 11.39 -12.47
C SER A 163 19.95 12.43 -11.35
N VAL A 164 18.77 12.55 -10.75
CA VAL A 164 18.47 13.51 -9.68
C VAL A 164 17.96 12.76 -8.45
N VAL A 165 18.69 12.89 -7.33
CA VAL A 165 18.27 12.34 -6.03
C VAL A 165 16.92 12.95 -5.63
N GLY A 166 16.01 12.11 -5.12
CA GLY A 166 14.68 12.51 -4.69
C GLY A 166 13.61 12.52 -5.79
N ASN A 167 13.98 12.44 -7.07
CA ASN A 167 13.01 12.19 -8.14
C ASN A 167 12.31 10.84 -7.93
N ILE A 168 11.08 10.70 -8.44
CA ILE A 168 10.44 9.39 -8.53
C ILE A 168 11.29 8.52 -9.46
N PHE A 169 11.73 7.36 -8.95
CA PHE A 169 12.51 6.42 -9.73
C PHE A 169 11.65 5.81 -10.83
N THR A 170 12.27 5.63 -11.98
CA THR A 170 11.63 5.03 -13.15
C THR A 170 12.47 3.89 -13.69
N GLY A 171 11.84 2.77 -14.02
CA GLY A 171 12.54 1.59 -14.54
C GLY A 171 13.30 1.89 -15.84
N ASP A 172 12.71 2.74 -16.69
CA ASP A 172 13.27 3.13 -18.00
C ASP A 172 14.15 4.39 -17.96
N GLY A 173 14.23 5.10 -16.84
CA GLY A 173 15.00 6.35 -16.69
C GLY A 173 14.41 7.58 -17.37
N ASN A 174 13.19 7.49 -17.89
CA ASN A 174 12.46 8.62 -18.49
C ASN A 174 11.59 9.34 -17.46
N ALA A 175 10.91 10.42 -17.86
CA ALA A 175 9.99 11.13 -16.99
C ALA A 175 8.93 10.17 -16.38
N PRO A 176 8.54 10.36 -15.10
CA PRO A 176 7.57 9.49 -14.44
C PRO A 176 6.22 9.46 -15.15
N ARG A 177 5.69 8.25 -15.32
CA ARG A 177 4.34 7.94 -15.79
C ARG A 177 3.71 7.08 -14.70
N THR A 178 2.72 7.62 -14.00
CA THR A 178 2.05 6.95 -12.87
C THR A 178 0.74 6.26 -13.29
N GLY A 179 0.25 6.56 -14.50
CA GLY A 179 -0.99 6.00 -15.05
C GLY A 179 -1.83 7.02 -15.80
N SER A 180 -2.63 6.55 -16.76
CA SER A 180 -3.46 7.37 -17.63
C SER A 180 -4.55 6.55 -18.33
N VAL A 181 -5.65 7.19 -18.71
CA VAL A 181 -6.66 6.58 -19.60
C VAL A 181 -6.10 6.11 -20.96
N THR A 182 -4.96 6.66 -21.37
CA THR A 182 -4.31 6.32 -22.65
C THR A 182 -3.34 5.15 -22.55
N ASP A 183 -3.17 4.60 -21.35
CA ASP A 183 -2.33 3.44 -21.10
C ASP A 183 -2.81 2.24 -21.94
N ILE A 184 -1.90 1.44 -22.48
CA ILE A 184 -2.21 0.19 -23.17
C ILE A 184 -1.28 -0.92 -22.72
N PHE A 185 -1.84 -1.92 -22.05
CA PHE A 185 -1.12 -3.15 -21.75
C PHE A 185 -1.03 -4.08 -23.00
N PRO A 186 0.09 -4.81 -23.22
CA PRO A 186 1.36 -4.79 -22.49
C PRO A 186 2.39 -3.83 -23.10
N ILE A 187 1.98 -2.77 -23.80
CA ILE A 187 2.89 -1.89 -24.56
C ILE A 187 3.74 -1.05 -23.58
N PRO A 188 5.03 -1.37 -23.35
CA PRO A 188 5.78 -0.82 -22.21
C PRO A 188 5.88 0.72 -22.21
N GLU A 189 6.04 1.32 -23.38
CA GLU A 189 6.10 2.78 -23.55
C GLU A 189 4.76 3.48 -23.29
N ARG A 190 3.66 2.74 -23.23
CA ARG A 190 2.30 3.19 -22.91
C ARG A 190 1.80 2.61 -21.59
N GLN A 191 2.70 2.33 -20.67
CA GLN A 191 2.39 1.90 -19.31
C GLN A 191 3.11 2.80 -18.31
N PRO A 192 2.67 2.78 -17.03
CA PRO A 192 3.45 3.35 -15.96
C PRO A 192 4.87 2.79 -15.95
N ASN A 193 5.83 3.63 -15.59
CA ASN A 193 7.24 3.27 -15.48
C ASN A 193 7.80 3.46 -14.07
N THR A 194 6.95 3.82 -13.11
CA THR A 194 7.32 3.92 -11.69
C THR A 194 7.28 2.55 -11.01
N VAL A 195 7.90 2.43 -9.85
CA VAL A 195 7.75 1.27 -8.98
C VAL A 195 6.86 1.69 -7.80
N PRO A 196 5.58 1.26 -7.78
CA PRO A 196 4.67 1.58 -6.69
C PRO A 196 5.04 0.78 -5.44
N HIS A 197 4.99 1.43 -4.27
CA HIS A 197 5.06 0.78 -2.95
C HIS A 197 3.71 1.05 -2.22
N PRO A 198 2.78 0.09 -2.27
CA PRO A 198 1.41 0.25 -1.78
C PRO A 198 1.24 -0.19 -0.33
N VAL A 199 0.55 0.56 0.52
CA VAL A 199 0.10 0.09 1.84
C VAL A 199 -1.41 0.00 1.82
N SER A 200 -1.94 -1.15 2.25
CA SER A 200 -3.39 -1.41 2.31
C SER A 200 -4.04 -0.58 3.40
N MET A 201 -5.17 0.04 3.08
CA MET A 201 -6.06 0.77 3.98
C MET A 201 -7.30 -0.05 4.32
N GLY A 202 -7.22 -1.38 4.17
CA GLY A 202 -8.29 -2.30 4.45
C GLY A 202 -9.30 -2.45 3.30
N ALA A 203 -10.01 -3.57 3.37
CA ALA A 203 -11.12 -3.88 2.48
C ALA A 203 -12.44 -3.33 3.03
N PHE A 204 -13.32 -2.88 2.13
CA PHE A 204 -14.64 -2.35 2.46
C PHE A 204 -15.67 -2.75 1.40
N ASN A 205 -16.94 -2.76 1.80
CA ASN A 205 -18.06 -3.02 0.90
C ASN A 205 -18.77 -1.70 0.53
N ALA A 206 -19.34 -1.68 -0.67
CA ALA A 206 -20.25 -0.62 -1.07
C ALA A 206 -21.59 -0.73 -0.35
N GLN A 207 -22.21 0.42 -0.11
CA GLN A 207 -23.55 0.56 0.43
C GLN A 207 -24.59 0.53 -0.69
N GLN A 208 -25.87 0.52 -0.32
CA GLN A 208 -26.97 0.30 -1.26
C GLN A 208 -27.06 1.38 -2.35
N GLN A 209 -26.66 2.63 -2.05
CA GLN A 209 -26.75 3.75 -3.00
C GLN A 209 -25.49 3.90 -3.88
N SER A 210 -24.71 2.82 -4.02
CA SER A 210 -23.45 2.83 -4.77
C SER A 210 -22.37 3.74 -4.17
N ASP A 211 -22.43 3.97 -2.87
CA ASP A 211 -21.53 4.81 -2.12
C ASP A 211 -20.70 4.00 -1.12
N VAL A 212 -19.56 4.54 -0.72
CA VAL A 212 -18.69 3.97 0.31
C VAL A 212 -18.30 5.08 1.25
N HIS A 213 -18.39 4.79 2.53
CA HIS A 213 -17.90 5.62 3.62
C HIS A 213 -17.09 4.71 4.55
N ALA A 214 -15.77 4.82 4.48
CA ALA A 214 -14.84 3.99 5.25
C ALA A 214 -13.85 4.84 6.06
N TYR A 215 -13.47 4.33 7.23
CA TYR A 215 -12.52 4.92 8.16
C TYR A 215 -11.35 3.95 8.36
N TRP A 216 -10.13 4.50 8.44
CA TRP A 216 -8.94 3.72 8.71
C TRP A 216 -7.96 4.52 9.57
N GLU A 217 -7.38 3.84 10.57
CA GLU A 217 -6.29 4.38 11.39
C GLU A 217 -4.95 4.01 10.77
N PHE A 218 -4.16 5.01 10.39
CA PHE A 218 -2.79 4.83 9.93
C PHE A 218 -1.79 5.20 11.04
N ASN A 219 -1.14 4.19 11.60
CA ASN A 219 -0.17 4.31 12.68
C ASN A 219 0.88 3.18 12.58
N ARG A 220 1.83 3.11 13.51
CA ARG A 220 2.86 2.07 13.54
C ARG A 220 2.34 0.62 13.50
N SER A 221 1.08 0.36 13.85
CA SER A 221 0.47 -0.97 13.86
C SER A 221 -0.23 -1.33 12.54
N THR A 222 -0.51 -0.34 11.68
CA THR A 222 -1.18 -0.50 10.38
C THR A 222 -0.31 -0.04 9.19
N ASN A 223 0.82 0.62 9.46
CA ASN A 223 1.85 0.99 8.50
C ASN A 223 2.74 -0.22 8.12
N TRP A 224 2.09 -1.28 7.68
CA TRP A 224 2.64 -2.59 7.36
C TRP A 224 2.10 -3.04 6.01
N ILE A 225 2.88 -3.82 5.27
CA ILE A 225 2.56 -4.23 3.90
C ILE A 225 2.75 -5.73 3.70
N PHE A 226 1.86 -6.31 2.88
CA PHE A 226 2.04 -7.64 2.31
C PHE A 226 3.39 -7.78 1.58
N PRO A 227 4.04 -8.96 1.62
CA PRO A 227 5.28 -9.15 0.89
C PRO A 227 5.07 -9.00 -0.62
N HIS A 228 5.84 -8.12 -1.26
CA HIS A 228 5.72 -7.88 -2.71
C HIS A 228 5.89 -9.12 -3.58
N TYR A 229 6.59 -10.14 -3.08
CA TYR A 229 6.80 -11.38 -3.80
C TYR A 229 5.58 -12.32 -3.79
N GLU A 230 4.55 -12.00 -3.00
CA GLU A 230 3.23 -12.66 -2.99
C GLU A 230 2.21 -11.90 -3.88
N LEU A 231 2.51 -10.67 -4.28
CA LEU A 231 1.74 -9.92 -5.27
C LEU A 231 1.85 -10.43 -6.74
N PRO A 232 2.78 -11.31 -7.18
CA PRO A 232 2.78 -11.84 -8.55
C PRO A 232 1.55 -12.70 -8.89
N PHE A 233 0.80 -13.17 -7.89
CA PHE A 233 -0.46 -13.90 -8.08
C PHE A 233 -1.59 -13.01 -8.60
N THR A 234 -1.37 -11.69 -8.72
CA THR A 234 -2.45 -10.71 -8.92
C THR A 234 -2.62 -10.15 -10.33
N GLY A 235 -1.91 -10.72 -11.32
CA GLY A 235 -2.04 -10.23 -12.69
C GLY A 235 -1.10 -9.07 -13.07
N GLY A 236 -0.36 -8.51 -12.10
CA GLY A 236 0.14 -7.13 -12.14
C GLY A 236 1.40 -6.82 -12.94
N VAL A 237 2.21 -7.83 -13.27
CA VAL A 237 3.49 -7.60 -13.97
C VAL A 237 3.35 -7.94 -15.47
N PRO A 238 3.61 -6.99 -16.40
CA PRO A 238 3.56 -7.25 -17.84
C PRO A 238 4.37 -8.48 -18.26
N GLY A 239 3.79 -9.33 -19.11
CA GLY A 239 4.41 -10.56 -19.63
C GLY A 239 4.23 -11.82 -18.75
N THR A 240 3.89 -11.69 -17.48
CA THR A 240 3.81 -12.84 -16.54
C THR A 240 2.66 -13.80 -16.82
N PHE A 241 1.50 -13.30 -17.26
CA PHE A 241 0.35 -14.13 -17.66
C PHE A 241 0.68 -15.01 -18.88
N ALA A 242 1.22 -14.40 -19.94
CA ALA A 242 1.57 -15.11 -21.17
C ALA A 242 2.70 -16.13 -20.97
N ALA A 243 3.57 -15.90 -19.98
CA ALA A 243 4.62 -16.82 -19.57
C ALA A 243 4.15 -17.91 -18.58
N GLY A 244 2.85 -17.97 -18.23
CA GLY A 244 2.30 -18.97 -17.30
C GLY A 244 2.72 -18.78 -15.84
N LEU A 245 3.29 -17.62 -15.50
CA LEU A 245 3.91 -17.34 -14.21
C LEU A 245 2.90 -17.03 -13.10
N GLN A 246 1.65 -16.72 -13.45
CA GLN A 246 0.62 -16.32 -12.47
C GLN A 246 -0.01 -17.50 -11.71
N TYR A 247 0.20 -18.74 -12.18
CA TYR A 247 -0.44 -19.91 -11.57
C TYR A 247 0.42 -21.20 -11.55
N ASN A 248 1.59 -21.26 -12.21
CA ASN A 248 2.27 -22.56 -12.39
C ASN A 248 3.81 -22.61 -12.45
N LEU A 249 4.55 -21.53 -12.17
CA LEU A 249 6.03 -21.55 -12.18
C LEU A 249 6.49 -20.54 -11.12
N PHE A 250 7.00 -20.93 -9.95
CA PHE A 250 8.34 -21.48 -9.73
C PHE A 250 8.47 -22.44 -8.53
N THR A 251 7.36 -22.82 -7.90
CA THR A 251 7.35 -23.85 -6.86
C THR A 251 5.95 -24.46 -6.78
N PRO A 252 5.79 -25.80 -6.81
CA PRO A 252 4.51 -26.46 -6.48
C PRO A 252 3.96 -26.11 -5.08
N ASN A 253 4.74 -25.37 -4.28
CA ASN A 253 4.49 -25.01 -2.90
C ASN A 253 4.42 -23.50 -2.66
N LEU A 254 4.26 -22.66 -3.69
CA LEU A 254 3.95 -21.23 -3.51
C LEU A 254 2.49 -21.00 -3.04
N HIS A 255 1.95 -21.95 -2.28
CA HIS A 255 0.90 -21.71 -1.33
C HIS A 255 1.57 -21.03 -0.13
N SER A 256 1.88 -19.74 -0.23
CA SER A 256 2.22 -18.96 0.96
C SER A 256 0.96 -18.88 1.82
N LEU A 257 0.73 -19.92 2.60
CA LEU A 257 -0.33 -20.00 3.60
C LEU A 257 0.26 -19.69 4.99
N ILE A 258 1.56 -19.39 5.08
CA ILE A 258 2.31 -19.30 6.34
C ILE A 258 3.50 -18.33 6.17
N PRO A 259 3.62 -17.27 6.98
CA PRO A 259 4.68 -16.29 6.84
C PRO A 259 6.05 -16.90 7.13
N GLY A 260 7.01 -16.67 6.26
CA GLY A 260 8.44 -16.86 6.50
C GLY A 260 9.21 -15.83 5.66
N SER A 261 10.53 -15.87 5.62
CA SER A 261 11.32 -14.83 4.95
C SER A 261 11.39 -15.03 3.41
N GLY A 262 10.29 -15.50 2.82
CA GLY A 262 10.11 -15.75 1.39
C GLY A 262 10.79 -17.03 0.86
N PRO A 263 10.64 -17.33 -0.46
CA PRO A 263 11.15 -18.56 -1.08
C PRO A 263 12.66 -18.79 -0.98
N ALA A 264 13.43 -17.75 -0.66
CA ALA A 264 14.89 -17.81 -0.53
C ALA A 264 15.37 -17.82 0.94
N GLY A 265 14.46 -17.89 1.91
CA GLY A 265 14.82 -17.90 3.33
C GLY A 265 14.03 -18.91 4.15
N VAL A 266 13.59 -18.54 5.36
CA VAL A 266 12.96 -19.46 6.31
C VAL A 266 11.56 -19.87 5.84
N VAL A 267 11.28 -21.17 5.94
CA VAL A 267 9.96 -21.74 5.65
C VAL A 267 9.31 -22.15 6.96
N ASN A 268 8.15 -21.57 7.26
CA ASN A 268 7.45 -21.76 8.52
C ASN A 268 6.32 -22.80 8.45
N ASP A 269 5.90 -23.32 9.61
CA ASP A 269 4.85 -24.32 9.76
C ASP A 269 3.46 -23.68 9.98
N LYS A 270 2.43 -24.12 9.23
CA LYS A 270 1.05 -23.60 9.29
C LYS A 270 0.39 -23.86 10.61
N LEU A 271 0.78 -24.95 11.28
CA LEU A 271 0.20 -25.29 12.57
C LEU A 271 0.73 -24.36 13.66
N VAL A 272 1.87 -23.72 13.44
CA VAL A 272 2.50 -22.79 14.38
C VAL A 272 2.15 -21.34 14.05
N TYR A 273 2.28 -20.94 12.78
CA TYR A 273 2.13 -19.53 12.35
C TYR A 273 0.79 -19.24 11.63
N GLY A 274 -0.06 -20.25 11.44
CA GLY A 274 -1.41 -20.09 10.89
C GLY A 274 -2.41 -19.61 11.94
N ASP A 275 -3.62 -19.20 11.51
CA ASP A 275 -4.73 -18.98 12.45
C ASP A 275 -5.28 -20.32 12.91
N ASN A 276 -5.30 -20.54 14.24
CA ASN A 276 -5.99 -21.67 14.82
C ASN A 276 -7.49 -21.37 14.88
N PRO A 277 -8.36 -22.09 14.15
CA PRO A 277 -9.80 -21.81 14.14
C PRO A 277 -10.48 -22.01 15.50
N ASP A 278 -9.92 -22.86 16.37
CA ASP A 278 -10.45 -23.10 17.72
C ASP A 278 -9.89 -22.10 18.75
N ASN A 279 -8.85 -21.35 18.40
CA ASN A 279 -8.31 -20.26 19.19
C ASN A 279 -7.88 -19.13 18.24
N PRO A 280 -8.85 -18.45 17.61
CA PRO A 280 -8.56 -17.44 16.61
C PRO A 280 -7.72 -16.34 17.24
N ARG A 281 -6.77 -15.82 16.46
CA ARG A 281 -5.90 -14.77 16.93
C ARG A 281 -6.69 -13.47 17.12
N ASP A 282 -6.30 -12.75 18.14
CA ASP A 282 -6.93 -11.52 18.57
C ASP A 282 -5.79 -10.58 18.99
N PRO A 283 -5.48 -9.56 18.16
CA PRO A 283 -4.36 -8.66 18.43
C PRO A 283 -4.55 -7.87 19.73
N ASP A 284 -5.78 -7.72 20.22
CA ASP A 284 -6.07 -7.00 21.45
C ASP A 284 -5.72 -7.84 22.71
N ARG A 285 -5.56 -9.17 22.56
CA ARG A 285 -5.15 -10.06 23.67
C ARG A 285 -3.71 -9.84 24.13
N GLY A 286 -2.86 -9.27 23.28
CA GLY A 286 -1.47 -8.95 23.65
C GLY A 286 -1.35 -7.84 24.69
N LEU A 287 -2.45 -7.16 25.03
CA LEU A 287 -2.51 -6.07 26.00
C LEU A 287 -3.14 -6.48 27.35
N ILE A 288 -3.45 -7.77 27.56
CA ILE A 288 -4.09 -8.26 28.79
C ILE A 288 -3.01 -8.61 29.83
N ASP A 289 -3.15 -8.08 31.05
CA ASP A 289 -2.20 -8.27 32.15
C ASP A 289 -2.31 -9.62 32.90
N GLU A 290 -3.42 -10.37 32.75
CA GLU A 290 -3.79 -11.49 33.66
C GLU A 290 -3.22 -12.89 33.32
N GLU A 291 -2.57 -13.05 32.19
CA GLU A 291 -1.49 -14.02 31.94
C GLU A 291 -0.46 -13.23 31.13
N PRO A 292 0.88 -13.41 31.28
CA PRO A 292 1.85 -12.56 30.61
C PRO A 292 1.46 -12.43 29.14
N GLY A 293 0.89 -11.27 28.77
CA GLY A 293 0.04 -11.11 27.59
C GLY A 293 0.77 -11.74 26.43
N ASN A 294 0.31 -12.90 25.97
CA ASN A 294 1.16 -13.81 25.21
C ASN A 294 1.70 -13.06 23.99
N PRO A 295 2.97 -12.62 23.96
CA PRO A 295 3.45 -11.72 22.91
C PRO A 295 3.39 -12.40 21.55
N ALA A 296 3.32 -13.73 21.53
CA ALA A 296 3.08 -14.52 20.34
C ALA A 296 1.73 -14.17 19.68
N HIS A 297 0.70 -13.71 20.40
CA HIS A 297 -0.54 -13.22 19.78
C HIS A 297 -0.38 -11.88 19.06
N LEU A 298 0.59 -11.04 19.47
CA LEU A 298 1.00 -9.85 18.72
C LEU A 298 1.85 -10.24 17.51
N GLU A 299 2.69 -11.27 17.68
CA GLU A 299 3.57 -11.82 16.66
C GLU A 299 2.79 -12.32 15.44
N PHE A 300 1.77 -13.16 15.52
CA PHE A 300 1.33 -13.85 14.29
C PHE A 300 0.55 -13.05 13.22
N ARG A 301 0.43 -11.71 13.29
CA ARG A 301 0.09 -10.87 12.11
C ARG A 301 1.20 -10.91 11.03
N ASN A 302 2.35 -11.52 11.33
CA ASN A 302 3.67 -11.51 10.66
C ASN A 302 3.81 -11.95 9.20
N ARG A 303 2.75 -11.93 8.39
CA ARG A 303 2.96 -11.91 6.93
C ARG A 303 3.41 -10.54 6.48
N PHE A 304 2.90 -9.50 7.13
CA PHE A 304 3.25 -8.16 6.74
C PHE A 304 4.59 -7.79 7.33
N ILE A 305 5.24 -6.83 6.70
CA ILE A 305 6.44 -6.22 7.23
C ILE A 305 6.25 -4.71 7.31
N PRO A 306 6.96 -4.01 8.21
CA PRO A 306 6.92 -2.56 8.26
C PRO A 306 7.25 -1.95 6.90
N SER A 307 6.51 -0.92 6.48
CA SER A 307 6.61 -0.37 5.11
C SER A 307 8.03 0.15 4.76
N GLY A 308 8.75 0.74 5.71
CA GLY A 308 10.14 1.16 5.52
C GLY A 308 11.11 -0.02 5.33
N LEU A 309 10.84 -1.18 5.95
CA LEU A 309 11.58 -2.41 5.71
C LEU A 309 11.34 -2.94 4.29
N ASP A 310 10.08 -2.94 3.85
CA ASP A 310 9.74 -3.33 2.47
C ASP A 310 10.35 -2.37 1.43
N GLN A 311 10.43 -1.07 1.73
CA GLN A 311 11.11 -0.13 0.85
C GLN A 311 12.59 -0.50 0.62
N GLU A 312 13.29 -1.06 1.61
CA GLU A 312 14.64 -1.60 1.40
C GLU A 312 14.64 -2.81 0.46
N VAL A 313 13.60 -3.65 0.53
CA VAL A 313 13.41 -4.77 -0.39
C VAL A 313 13.28 -4.27 -1.83
N LEU A 314 12.47 -3.23 -2.04
CA LEU A 314 12.30 -2.59 -3.35
C LEU A 314 13.59 -1.88 -3.82
N PHE A 315 14.34 -1.23 -2.93
CA PHE A 315 15.62 -0.61 -3.29
C PHE A 315 16.63 -1.65 -3.75
N ASN A 316 16.79 -2.75 -3.02
CA ASN A 316 17.65 -3.86 -3.42
C ASN A 316 17.23 -4.45 -4.79
N ALA A 317 15.94 -4.68 -5.00
CA ALA A 317 15.44 -5.26 -6.24
C ALA A 317 15.62 -4.34 -7.46
N PHE A 318 15.29 -3.05 -7.35
CA PHE A 318 15.15 -2.16 -8.51
C PHE A 318 16.25 -1.10 -8.66
N VAL A 319 16.84 -0.63 -7.54
CA VAL A 319 17.67 0.58 -7.52
C VAL A 319 19.14 0.27 -7.23
N ARG A 320 19.44 -0.64 -6.30
CA ARG A 320 20.80 -1.05 -5.89
C ARG A 320 21.40 -2.09 -6.83
N VAL A 321 21.43 -1.75 -8.11
CA VAL A 321 21.80 -2.67 -9.19
C VAL A 321 23.28 -3.04 -9.25
N ALA A 322 24.14 -2.28 -8.56
CA ALA A 322 25.57 -2.55 -8.45
C ALA A 322 25.95 -3.08 -7.06
N SER A 323 25.30 -2.60 -5.99
CA SER A 323 25.66 -2.96 -4.61
C SER A 323 24.89 -4.15 -4.05
N PHE A 324 23.77 -4.56 -4.66
CA PHE A 324 22.98 -5.71 -4.22
C PHE A 324 22.91 -6.77 -5.33
N ARG A 325 23.55 -7.93 -5.08
CA ARG A 325 23.57 -9.10 -5.98
C ARG A 325 23.71 -8.73 -7.46
N PRO A 326 24.78 -8.02 -7.87
CA PRO A 326 24.97 -7.60 -9.26
C PRO A 326 25.09 -8.80 -10.24
N ASP A 327 25.31 -10.00 -9.70
CA ASP A 327 25.29 -11.28 -10.41
C ASP A 327 23.88 -11.75 -10.82
N VAL A 328 22.82 -11.21 -10.22
CA VAL A 328 21.43 -11.61 -10.46
C VAL A 328 20.70 -10.54 -11.27
N THR A 329 20.27 -10.88 -12.48
CA THR A 329 19.56 -9.98 -13.41
C THR A 329 18.04 -10.15 -13.41
N ASP A 330 17.54 -11.30 -12.96
CA ASP A 330 16.10 -11.54 -12.85
C ASP A 330 15.51 -10.78 -11.65
N VAL A 331 14.54 -9.91 -11.91
CA VAL A 331 13.95 -9.04 -10.87
C VAL A 331 13.17 -9.86 -9.83
N GLY A 332 12.50 -10.95 -10.23
CA GLY A 332 11.79 -11.82 -9.30
C GLY A 332 12.74 -12.47 -8.30
N GLN A 333 13.84 -13.03 -8.79
CA GLN A 333 14.89 -13.61 -7.96
C GLN A 333 15.53 -12.55 -7.05
N ARG A 334 15.76 -11.33 -7.54
CA ARG A 334 16.24 -10.21 -6.71
C ARG A 334 15.26 -9.86 -5.59
N LEU A 335 13.96 -9.86 -5.85
CA LEU A 335 12.93 -9.63 -4.83
C LEU A 335 12.97 -10.71 -3.74
N PHE A 336 13.02 -12.00 -4.11
CA PHE A 336 13.08 -13.09 -3.14
C PHE A 336 14.35 -13.02 -2.27
N LEU A 337 15.51 -12.82 -2.90
CA LEU A 337 16.78 -12.70 -2.20
C LEU A 337 16.81 -11.48 -1.28
N SER A 338 16.25 -10.37 -1.75
CA SER A 338 16.21 -9.15 -0.96
C SER A 338 15.29 -9.28 0.23
N TYR A 339 14.11 -9.88 0.04
CA TYR A 339 13.18 -10.08 1.14
C TYR A 339 13.86 -10.91 2.24
N ALA A 340 14.42 -12.07 1.89
CA ALA A 340 15.15 -12.90 2.85
C ALA A 340 16.28 -12.14 3.57
N GLN A 341 17.08 -11.35 2.85
CA GLN A 341 18.17 -10.58 3.45
C GLN A 341 17.67 -9.49 4.41
N GLU A 342 16.67 -8.71 4.01
CA GLU A 342 16.22 -7.58 4.82
C GLU A 342 15.42 -8.04 6.04
N ILE A 343 14.64 -9.13 5.94
CA ILE A 343 13.99 -9.76 7.10
C ILE A 343 15.04 -10.22 8.11
N ALA A 344 16.06 -10.96 7.69
CA ALA A 344 17.11 -11.48 8.57
C ALA A 344 17.91 -10.40 9.32
N ARG A 345 17.83 -9.11 8.92
CA ARG A 345 18.44 -8.00 9.66
C ARG A 345 17.61 -7.58 10.88
N VAL A 346 16.29 -7.70 10.78
CA VAL A 346 15.35 -7.22 11.80
C VAL A 346 14.88 -8.37 12.69
N ASP A 347 14.74 -9.56 12.10
CA ASP A 347 14.39 -10.82 12.75
C ASP A 347 15.45 -11.20 13.80
N GLN A 348 15.10 -11.04 15.07
CA GLN A 348 15.99 -11.24 16.22
C GLN A 348 15.94 -12.69 16.72
N ASN A 349 14.83 -13.39 16.48
CA ASN A 349 14.63 -14.77 16.93
C ASN A 349 14.99 -15.81 15.85
N GLY A 350 15.20 -15.37 14.60
CA GLY A 350 15.63 -16.17 13.45
C GLY A 350 14.50 -17.00 12.83
N ASP A 351 13.24 -16.65 13.06
CA ASP A 351 12.08 -17.42 12.59
C ASP A 351 11.57 -16.99 11.20
N GLY A 352 12.17 -15.97 10.59
CA GLY A 352 11.83 -15.44 9.29
C GLY A 352 10.54 -14.61 9.23
N ALA A 353 9.98 -14.25 10.38
CA ALA A 353 8.83 -13.39 10.56
C ALA A 353 9.26 -12.16 11.38
N ILE A 354 8.53 -11.04 11.26
CA ILE A 354 8.87 -9.80 11.98
C ILE A 354 7.73 -9.42 12.91
N SER A 355 7.87 -9.69 14.20
CA SER A 355 6.88 -9.37 15.22
C SER A 355 6.75 -7.86 15.50
N PHE A 356 5.63 -7.44 16.10
CA PHE A 356 5.50 -6.09 16.65
C PHE A 356 6.57 -5.77 17.71
N VAL A 357 7.07 -6.79 18.41
CA VAL A 357 8.13 -6.62 19.42
C VAL A 357 9.47 -6.31 18.74
N GLU A 358 9.83 -7.05 17.70
CA GLU A 358 11.08 -6.82 16.94
C GLU A 358 11.04 -5.52 16.14
N ALA A 359 9.85 -5.16 15.65
CA ALA A 359 9.60 -3.94 14.91
C ALA A 359 9.19 -2.73 15.78
N ASP A 360 9.15 -2.86 17.12
CA ASP A 360 8.71 -1.77 18.01
C ASP A 360 9.36 -0.45 17.61
N VAL A 361 8.55 0.58 17.31
CA VAL A 361 9.00 1.85 16.72
C VAL A 361 10.00 2.59 17.62
N ASP A 362 9.94 2.34 18.93
CA ASP A 362 10.83 2.90 19.94
C ASP A 362 12.06 2.01 20.21
N GLY A 363 12.07 0.82 19.61
CA GLY A 363 13.14 -0.16 19.68
C GLY A 363 14.30 0.06 18.71
N VAL A 364 15.18 -0.94 18.67
CA VAL A 364 16.39 -0.98 17.85
C VAL A 364 16.52 -2.37 17.24
N SER A 365 16.89 -2.43 15.97
CA SER A 365 17.24 -3.67 15.24
C SER A 365 18.41 -3.39 14.30
N ASP A 366 19.24 -4.38 13.98
CA ASP A 366 20.47 -4.22 13.17
C ASP A 366 21.35 -3.01 13.63
N GLY A 367 21.36 -2.70 14.93
CA GLY A 367 22.08 -1.57 15.51
C GLY A 367 21.54 -0.18 15.14
N LEU A 368 20.32 -0.08 14.59
CA LEU A 368 19.69 1.18 14.16
C LEU A 368 18.29 1.36 14.79
N PRO A 369 17.82 2.60 15.00
CA PRO A 369 16.47 2.87 15.51
C PRO A 369 15.38 2.33 14.58
N ASN A 370 14.35 1.67 15.12
CA ASN A 370 13.26 1.07 14.37
C ASN A 370 12.31 2.07 13.71
N THR A 371 12.40 3.37 14.04
CA THR A 371 11.70 4.43 13.32
C THR A 371 11.91 4.37 11.81
N ARG A 372 13.07 3.90 11.35
CA ARG A 372 13.40 3.71 9.93
C ARG A 372 12.55 2.63 9.23
N LEU A 373 11.97 1.70 9.99
CA LEU A 373 11.17 0.60 9.47
C LEU A 373 9.79 1.07 9.01
N TYR A 374 9.42 2.32 9.24
CA TYR A 374 8.11 2.87 8.94
C TYR A 374 8.21 4.06 7.99
N LEU A 375 7.41 4.05 6.92
CA LEU A 375 7.26 5.22 6.08
C LEU A 375 6.51 6.34 6.82
N SER A 376 6.94 7.57 6.57
CA SER A 376 6.18 8.76 6.96
C SER A 376 4.81 8.76 6.27
N PRO A 377 3.72 9.16 6.96
CA PRO A 377 2.42 9.41 6.34
C PRO A 377 2.45 10.35 5.12
N ARG A 378 3.48 11.22 5.01
CA ARG A 378 3.69 12.11 3.85
C ARG A 378 4.44 11.47 2.68
N ALA A 379 4.91 10.23 2.81
CA ALA A 379 5.59 9.53 1.74
C ALA A 379 4.65 9.15 0.58
N PHE A 380 3.36 8.96 0.89
CA PHE A 380 2.37 8.44 -0.06
C PHE A 380 1.85 9.52 -1.01
N ASN A 381 2.32 9.48 -2.24
CA ASN A 381 2.02 10.47 -3.27
C ASN A 381 0.78 10.13 -4.12
N ARG A 382 0.24 8.91 -3.99
CA ARG A 382 -0.95 8.46 -4.71
C ARG A 382 -1.89 7.67 -3.82
N PHE A 383 -3.14 7.58 -4.26
CA PHE A 383 -4.13 6.68 -3.72
C PHE A 383 -4.80 5.92 -4.87
N ALA A 384 -5.11 4.64 -4.65
CA ALA A 384 -5.91 3.86 -5.56
C ALA A 384 -6.96 3.06 -4.80
N VAL A 385 -8.10 2.80 -5.44
CA VAL A 385 -9.07 1.81 -5.00
C VAL A 385 -9.08 0.71 -6.03
N THR A 386 -8.86 -0.52 -5.59
CA THR A 386 -9.04 -1.70 -6.43
C THR A 386 -10.40 -2.32 -6.16
N ARG A 387 -10.94 -2.97 -7.18
CA ARG A 387 -12.00 -3.95 -7.00
C ARG A 387 -11.40 -5.34 -6.85
N GLU A 388 -11.89 -6.07 -5.87
CA GLU A 388 -11.37 -7.36 -5.43
C GLU A 388 -12.43 -8.46 -5.57
N ILE A 389 -11.97 -9.69 -5.85
CA ILE A 389 -12.79 -10.90 -5.80
C ILE A 389 -12.09 -11.81 -4.79
N ASP A 390 -12.72 -12.03 -3.65
CA ASP A 390 -12.20 -12.92 -2.61
C ASP A 390 -11.95 -14.32 -3.18
N ASP A 391 -10.68 -14.66 -3.34
CA ASP A 391 -10.21 -15.96 -3.78
C ASP A 391 -9.56 -16.75 -2.63
N GLY A 392 -9.73 -16.27 -1.39
CA GLY A 392 -9.16 -16.87 -0.19
C GLY A 392 -7.63 -16.72 -0.07
N LEU A 393 -6.99 -15.91 -0.92
CA LEU A 393 -5.58 -15.57 -0.80
C LEU A 393 -5.35 -14.43 0.20
N LEU A 394 -4.13 -14.36 0.74
CA LEU A 394 -3.77 -13.32 1.69
C LEU A 394 -3.61 -11.96 1.00
N ALA A 395 -2.85 -11.93 -0.10
CA ALA A 395 -2.76 -10.74 -0.92
C ALA A 395 -4.01 -10.70 -1.81
N PRO A 396 -4.71 -9.57 -1.88
CA PRO A 396 -5.87 -9.43 -2.75
C PRO A 396 -5.49 -9.80 -4.18
N ARG A 397 -6.32 -10.57 -4.87
CA ARG A 397 -6.15 -11.08 -6.22
C ARG A 397 -5.81 -10.01 -7.24
N PHE A 398 -6.09 -8.74 -6.99
CA PHE A 398 -5.68 -7.68 -7.90
C PHE A 398 -4.81 -6.58 -7.25
N ALA A 399 -4.16 -6.88 -6.13
CA ALA A 399 -3.31 -5.96 -5.40
C ALA A 399 -1.95 -5.69 -6.08
N PRO A 400 -1.56 -4.42 -6.19
CA PRO A 400 -2.35 -3.32 -6.75
C PRO A 400 -2.00 -3.18 -8.23
N PHE A 401 -2.84 -3.76 -9.08
CA PHE A 401 -2.69 -3.64 -10.51
C PHE A 401 -3.70 -2.67 -11.10
N GLN A 402 -3.24 -1.81 -12.03
CA GLN A 402 -4.12 -0.86 -12.73
C GLN A 402 -5.33 -1.49 -13.41
N ARG A 403 -5.30 -2.78 -13.76
CA ARG A 403 -6.48 -3.44 -14.35
C ARG A 403 -7.64 -3.63 -13.38
N ALA A 404 -7.39 -3.56 -12.08
CA ALA A 404 -8.43 -3.61 -11.08
C ALA A 404 -8.74 -2.25 -10.46
N TYR A 405 -8.05 -1.19 -10.88
CA TYR A 405 -8.33 0.13 -10.37
C TYR A 405 -9.75 0.52 -10.78
N VAL A 406 -10.50 1.02 -9.81
CA VAL A 406 -11.81 1.66 -10.02
C VAL A 406 -11.74 3.15 -9.73
N LEU A 407 -10.78 3.58 -8.92
CA LEU A 407 -10.50 4.98 -8.61
C LEU A 407 -8.99 5.15 -8.40
N SER A 408 -8.43 6.28 -8.82
CA SER A 408 -7.08 6.68 -8.42
C SER A 408 -6.91 8.19 -8.46
N GLY A 409 -5.99 8.70 -7.65
CA GLY A 409 -5.67 10.12 -7.57
C GLY A 409 -4.28 10.36 -7.00
N THR A 410 -3.82 11.60 -7.16
CA THR A 410 -2.54 12.07 -6.62
C THR A 410 -2.76 12.89 -5.36
N VAL A 411 -1.73 12.95 -4.51
CA VAL A 411 -1.78 13.70 -3.26
C VAL A 411 -1.92 15.21 -3.52
N THR A 412 -2.75 15.87 -2.72
CA THR A 412 -2.74 17.33 -2.55
C THR A 412 -2.36 17.64 -1.11
N LEU A 413 -1.25 18.34 -0.93
CA LEU A 413 -0.78 18.78 0.39
C LEU A 413 -1.55 20.03 0.84
N VAL A 414 -1.82 20.11 2.14
CA VAL A 414 -2.45 21.26 2.80
C VAL A 414 -1.40 21.90 3.70
N ASN A 415 -0.92 23.08 3.31
CA ASN A 415 0.13 23.80 4.04
C ASN A 415 -0.22 25.29 4.19
N PRO A 416 -0.39 25.81 5.43
CA PRO A 416 -0.40 25.06 6.68
C PRO A 416 -1.58 24.07 6.74
N SER A 417 -1.50 23.07 7.61
CA SER A 417 -2.65 22.19 7.90
C SER A 417 -3.82 23.00 8.43
N VAL A 418 -5.04 22.48 8.30
CA VAL A 418 -6.26 23.17 8.76
C VAL A 418 -7.10 22.27 9.66
N PRO A 419 -7.82 22.84 10.66
CA PRO A 419 -8.79 22.10 11.45
C PRO A 419 -9.82 21.39 10.56
N ALA A 420 -10.10 20.13 10.89
CA ALA A 420 -10.88 19.24 10.03
C ALA A 420 -11.94 18.39 10.74
N SER A 421 -11.99 18.43 12.07
CA SER A 421 -12.93 17.66 12.88
C SER A 421 -13.84 18.52 13.76
N VAL A 422 -14.90 17.89 14.25
CA VAL A 422 -15.75 18.40 15.34
C VAL A 422 -15.41 17.66 16.64
N PRO A 423 -15.69 18.22 17.83
CA PRO A 423 -15.33 17.58 19.09
C PRO A 423 -16.07 16.26 19.36
N ARG A 424 -15.40 15.34 20.06
CA ARG A 424 -15.91 14.09 20.67
C ARG A 424 -16.36 13.04 19.67
N ASP A 425 -15.59 11.97 19.58
CA ASP A 425 -15.93 10.77 18.83
C ASP A 425 -16.52 9.68 19.77
N ALA A 426 -16.47 8.41 19.37
CA ALA A 426 -16.94 7.30 20.18
C ALA A 426 -15.85 6.63 21.03
N ASP A 427 -14.56 6.88 20.77
CA ASP A 427 -13.40 6.41 21.56
C ASP A 427 -12.94 7.48 22.57
N ASP A 428 -13.90 8.19 23.18
CA ASP A 428 -13.69 9.22 24.22
C ASP A 428 -13.08 8.56 25.49
N ARG A 429 -11.76 8.33 25.45
CA ARG A 429 -10.93 7.75 26.53
C ARG A 429 -10.44 8.78 27.54
#